data_AF-A0A656GMB2-F1
#
_entry.id   AF-A0A656GMB2-F1
#
_cell.length_a   1.000
_cell.length_b   1.000
_cell.length_c   1.000
_cell.angle_alpha   90.00
_cell.angle_beta   90.00
_cell.angle_gamma   90.00
#
_symmetry.space_group_name_H-M   'P 1'
#
loop_
_entity.id
_entity.type
_entity.pdbx_description
1 polymer ?
#
loop_
_entity_poly.entity_id
_entity_poly.type
_entity_poly.pdbx_seq_one_letter_code
_entity_poly.pdbx_strand_id
1 'polypeptide(L)' 'ASYNQSLSERRANSVRMALVRMGVDPARVVTMGYGKEYPVADNTSNSGRAMNRRVEVTISNDNQPVAPRSSMK' A
#
# COMPACT_ATOMS: atom_id res chain seq x y z
N ALA A 1 1.07 -2.96 18.22
CA ALA A 1 1.34 -3.15 16.78
C ALA A 1 0.14 -2.80 15.87
N SER A 2 -1.11 -2.98 16.32
CA SER A 2 -2.34 -2.83 15.52
C SER A 2 -2.59 -1.45 14.88
N TYR A 3 -2.15 -0.35 15.51
CA TYR A 3 -2.47 1.00 15.00
C TYR A 3 -1.89 1.26 13.59
N ASN A 4 -0.59 1.02 13.38
CA ASN A 4 0.04 1.29 12.07
C ASN A 4 -0.47 0.32 11.01
N GLN A 5 -0.74 -0.92 11.39
CA GLN A 5 -1.37 -1.91 10.53
C GLN A 5 -2.72 -1.39 10.02
N SER A 6 -3.63 -1.04 10.94
CA SER A 6 -4.95 -0.50 10.59
C SER A 6 -4.86 0.81 9.78
N LEU A 7 -3.87 1.67 10.07
CA LEU A 7 -3.65 2.92 9.33
C LEU A 7 -3.19 2.65 7.89
N SER A 8 -2.30 1.68 7.70
CA SER A 8 -1.84 1.28 6.36
C SER A 8 -2.98 0.65 5.54
N GLU A 9 -3.81 -0.19 6.15
CA GLU A 9 -4.99 -0.78 5.52
C GLU A 9 -6.02 0.27 5.11
N ARG A 10 -6.33 1.24 5.99
CA ARG A 10 -7.24 2.34 5.67
C ARG A 10 -6.74 3.18 4.50
N ARG A 11 -5.43 3.46 4.44
CA ARG A 11 -4.82 4.20 3.32
C ARG A 11 -4.90 3.42 2.01
N ALA A 12 -4.54 2.14 2.02
CA ALA A 12 -4.63 1.30 0.84
C ALA A 12 -6.08 1.20 0.33
N ASN A 13 -7.05 1.02 1.24
CA ASN A 13 -8.47 1.02 0.91
C ASN A 13 -8.96 2.35 0.34
N SER A 14 -8.47 3.49 0.85
CA SER A 14 -8.79 4.81 0.30
C SER A 14 -8.35 4.94 -1.16
N VAL A 15 -7.16 4.44 -1.50
CA VAL A 15 -6.67 4.44 -2.90
C VAL A 15 -7.50 3.50 -3.77
N ARG A 16 -7.82 2.30 -3.28
CA ARG A 16 -8.73 1.37 -3.98
C ARG A 16 -10.08 2.04 -4.29
N MET A 17 -10.69 2.69 -3.31
CA MET A 17 -11.97 3.39 -3.52
C MET A 17 -11.86 4.50 -4.57
N ALA A 18 -10.76 5.26 -4.59
CA ALA A 18 -10.52 6.28 -5.60
C ALA A 18 -10.42 5.68 -7.00
N LEU A 19 -9.65 4.59 -7.18
CA LEU A 19 -9.52 3.88 -8.45
C LEU A 19 -10.84 3.30 -8.94
N VAL A 20 -11.62 2.71 -8.04
CA VAL A 20 -12.96 2.17 -8.37
C VAL A 20 -13.91 3.28 -8.84
N ARG A 21 -13.89 4.46 -8.18
CA ARG A 21 -14.67 5.63 -8.62
C ARG A 21 -14.24 6.15 -9.99
N MET A 22 -12.98 5.94 -10.38
CA MET A 22 -12.46 6.27 -11.70
C MET A 22 -12.77 5.20 -12.75
N GLY A 23 -13.51 4.14 -12.40
CA GLY A 23 -13.96 3.10 -13.34
C GLY A 23 -13.08 1.85 -13.39
N VAL A 24 -12.09 1.71 -12.51
CA VAL A 24 -11.33 0.46 -12.40
C VAL A 24 -12.22 -0.60 -11.73
N ASP A 25 -12.35 -1.76 -12.37
CA ASP A 25 -13.08 -2.90 -11.79
C ASP A 25 -12.51 -3.25 -10.40
N PRO A 26 -13.34 -3.26 -9.33
CA PRO A 26 -12.91 -3.63 -7.98
C PRO A 26 -12.21 -4.99 -7.88
N ALA A 27 -12.52 -5.94 -8.77
CA ALA A 27 -11.89 -7.26 -8.81
C ALA A 27 -10.42 -7.21 -9.27
N ARG A 28 -10.03 -6.15 -9.99
CA ARG A 28 -8.65 -5.93 -10.47
C ARG A 28 -7.75 -5.25 -9.43
N VAL A 29 -8.30 -4.84 -8.29
CA VAL A 29 -7.57 -4.07 -7.26
C VAL A 29 -7.50 -4.86 -5.96
N VAL A 30 -6.30 -5.32 -5.62
CA VAL A 30 -5.97 -5.93 -4.33
C VAL A 30 -5.30 -4.87 -3.45
N THR A 31 -5.59 -4.88 -2.15
CA THR A 31 -4.97 -3.96 -1.18
C THR A 31 -4.33 -4.74 -0.04
N MET A 32 -3.18 -4.26 0.43
CA MET A 32 -2.46 -4.80 1.58
C MET A 32 -1.92 -3.65 2.42
N GLY A 33 -2.06 -3.77 3.74
CA GLY A 33 -1.38 -2.91 4.71
C GLY A 33 -0.16 -3.62 5.28
N TYR A 34 0.98 -2.93 5.34
CA TYR A 34 2.23 -3.49 5.89
C TYR A 34 2.72 -2.79 7.17
N GLY A 35 1.89 -1.91 7.74
CA GLY A 35 2.23 -1.20 8.98
C GLY A 35 3.57 -0.47 8.91
N LYS A 36 4.56 -0.96 9.67
CA LYS A 36 5.92 -0.38 9.79
C LYS A 36 7.02 -1.27 9.21
N GLU A 37 6.67 -2.39 8.59
CA GLU A 37 7.63 -3.45 8.24
C GLU A 37 8.57 -3.08 7.08
N TYR A 38 8.15 -2.18 6.19
CA TYR A 38 8.92 -1.78 5.00
C TYR A 38 9.12 -0.25 4.93
N PRO A 39 9.95 0.34 5.82
CA PRO A 39 10.32 1.75 5.74
C PRO A 39 11.18 1.99 4.50
N VAL A 40 11.03 3.19 3.90
CA VAL A 40 11.89 3.68 2.79
C VAL A 40 12.79 4.82 3.22
N ALA A 41 12.52 5.39 4.39
CA ALA A 41 13.33 6.44 4.99
C ALA A 41 13.46 6.21 6.50
N ASP A 42 14.42 6.88 7.12
CA ASP A 42 14.59 6.82 8.57
C ASP A 42 13.38 7.44 9.31
N ASN A 43 12.99 6.83 10.43
CA ASN A 43 11.87 7.30 11.25
C ASN A 43 12.26 8.39 12.27
N THR A 44 13.54 8.76 12.37
CA THR A 44 14.02 9.79 13.31
C THR A 44 13.59 11.21 12.89
N SER A 45 13.58 11.50 11.58
CA SER A 45 13.22 12.83 11.05
C SER A 45 11.73 12.95 10.71
N ASN A 46 11.19 14.17 10.80
CA ASN A 46 9.82 14.47 10.36
C ASN A 46 9.60 14.14 8.88
N SER A 47 10.58 14.46 8.03
CA SER A 47 10.55 14.18 6.60
C SER A 47 10.54 12.69 6.31
N GLY A 48 11.41 11.91 6.97
CA GLY A 48 11.46 10.46 6.78
C GLY A 48 10.20 9.75 7.26
N ARG A 49 9.61 10.17 8.39
CA ARG A 49 8.28 9.70 8.81
C ARG A 49 7.18 10.04 7.80
N ALA A 50 7.25 11.22 7.17
CA ALA A 50 6.29 11.58 6.12
C ALA A 50 6.44 10.66 4.90
N MET A 51 7.66 10.38 4.45
CA MET A 51 7.94 9.44 3.35
C MET A 51 7.46 8.02 3.66
N ASN A 52 7.57 7.56 4.92
CA ASN A 52 7.07 6.25 5.33
C ASN A 52 5.54 6.14 5.37
N ARG A 53 4.81 7.27 5.38
CA ARG A 53 3.34 7.31 5.34
C ARG A 53 2.82 7.35 3.89
N ARG A 54 3.21 6.37 3.09
CA ARG A 54 2.91 6.27 1.65
C ARG A 54 1.99 5.10 1.31
N VAL A 55 1.46 5.11 0.08
CA VAL A 55 0.86 3.96 -0.59
C VAL A 55 1.64 3.74 -1.87
N GLU A 56 1.97 2.49 -2.17
CA GLU A 56 2.60 2.09 -3.43
C GLU A 56 1.56 1.36 -4.29
N VAL A 57 1.56 1.62 -5.59
CA VAL A 57 0.68 0.97 -6.57
C VAL A 57 1.56 0.25 -7.58
N THR A 58 1.34 -1.04 -7.71
CA THR A 58 2.05 -1.90 -8.67
C THR A 58 1.04 -2.41 -9.69
N ILE A 59 1.39 -2.33 -10.96
CA ILE A 59 0.53 -2.73 -12.07
C ILE A 59 1.07 -4.07 -12.60
N SER A 60 0.19 -5.05 -12.79
CA SER A 60 0.58 -6.31 -13.43
C SER A 60 0.82 -6.10 -14.91
N ASN A 61 1.90 -6.69 -15.41
CA ASN A 61 2.05 -7.02 -16.81
C ASN A 61 1.36 -8.39 -16.98
N ASP A 62 0.44 -8.57 -17.93
CA ASP A 62 -0.06 -9.91 -18.34
C ASP A 62 -1.14 -10.61 -17.47
N ASN A 63 -2.01 -9.83 -16.81
CA ASN A 63 -3.21 -10.34 -16.13
C ASN A 63 -2.95 -11.35 -15.00
N GLN A 64 -1.72 -11.39 -14.49
CA GLN A 64 -1.33 -12.21 -13.35
C GLN A 64 -1.56 -11.45 -12.02
N PRO A 65 -1.78 -12.16 -10.91
CA PRO A 65 -1.76 -11.52 -9.60
C PRO A 65 -0.40 -10.87 -9.34
N VAL A 66 -0.41 -9.61 -8.91
CA VAL A 66 0.81 -8.96 -8.43
C VAL A 66 1.24 -9.64 -7.13
N ALA A 67 2.48 -10.15 -7.10
CA ALA A 67 3.04 -10.76 -5.92
C ALA A 67 3.12 -9.75 -4.76
N PRO A 68 2.77 -10.13 -3.52
CA PRO A 68 2.82 -9.24 -2.38
C PRO A 68 4.28 -8.85 -2.07
N ARG A 69 4.49 -7.67 -1.52
CA ARG A 69 5.83 -7.19 -1.15
C ARG A 69 6.53 -8.12 -0.15
N SER A 70 5.76 -8.79 0.70
CA SER A 70 6.27 -9.77 1.65
C SER A 70 6.94 -10.99 1.01
N SER A 71 6.68 -11.28 -0.27
CA SER A 71 7.33 -12.37 -0.99
C SER A 71 8.64 -11.99 -1.69
N MET A 72 9.00 -10.70 -1.74
CA MET A 72 10.21 -10.20 -2.43
C MET A 72 11.46 -10.16 -1.50
N LYS A 73 11.58 -11.09 -0.56
CA LYS A 73 12.73 -11.15 0.37
C LYS A 73 14.02 -11.54 -0.34
#